data_AF-A0A818VNF9-F1
#
_entry.id   AF-A0A818VNF9-F1
#
_cell.length_a   1.000
_cell.length_b   1.000
_cell.length_c   1.000
_cell.angle_alpha   90.00
_cell.angle_beta   90.00
_cell.angle_gamma   90.00
#
_symmetry.space_group_name_H-M   'P 1'
#
loop_
_entity.id
_entity.type
_entity.pdbx_description
1 polymer ?
#
loop_
_entity_poly.entity_id
_entity_poly.type
_entity_poly.pdbx_seq_one_letter_code
_entity_poly.pdbx_strand_id
1 'polypeptide(L)'
;MSENQGNFETYVKVYSADLDPEIEATEEMDQKNNQILKVDFIWVNQDYKSFEWFLKLLRQFEQEQDAYLALNSNEHRFLIIHLYFTEIKDDQYIGTAPLELITQVATEDIFTGLKARTHFGRPRWESIFSGFIKDDTGFTADDINIFFCGPAAMRNAIQESCTKHRFHFYDEKF
;
A
#
# COMPACT_ATOMS: atom_id res chain seq x y z
N MET A 1 14.81 22.57 -21.32
CA MET A 1 13.34 22.44 -21.27
C MET A 1 12.97 21.10 -21.86
N SER A 2 12.71 20.14 -21.00
CA SER A 2 11.95 18.93 -21.32
C SER A 2 11.32 18.51 -20.01
N GLU A 3 10.22 19.18 -19.65
CA GLU A 3 9.28 18.68 -18.66
C GLU A 3 8.84 17.30 -19.14
N ASN A 4 9.31 16.26 -18.45
CA ASN A 4 8.83 14.91 -18.66
C ASN A 4 7.48 14.79 -17.91
N GLN A 5 6.46 15.46 -18.43
CA GLN A 5 5.07 15.22 -18.07
C GLN A 5 4.66 13.89 -18.70
N GLY A 6 4.76 12.80 -17.95
CA GLY A 6 4.32 11.51 -18.45
C GLY A 6 4.83 10.32 -17.68
N ASN A 7 4.72 10.32 -16.35
CA ASN A 7 4.69 9.08 -15.60
C ASN A 7 3.67 9.25 -14.47
N PHE A 8 2.51 8.65 -14.63
CA PHE A 8 1.43 8.68 -13.65
C PHE A 8 1.76 7.73 -12.50
N GLU A 9 2.78 8.06 -11.72
CA GLU A 9 3.10 7.40 -10.47
C GLU A 9 1.96 7.70 -9.50
N THR A 10 1.10 6.72 -9.24
CA THR A 10 -0.04 6.89 -8.33
C THR A 10 0.21 6.10 -7.08
N TYR A 11 0.20 6.74 -5.93
CA TYR A 11 0.29 6.03 -4.66
C TYR A 11 -0.90 6.29 -3.76
N VAL A 12 -1.28 5.24 -3.04
CA VAL A 12 -2.28 5.26 -1.98
C VAL A 12 -1.56 4.90 -0.69
N LYS A 13 -1.61 5.79 0.30
CA LYS A 13 -1.18 5.50 1.67
C LYS A 13 -2.42 5.27 2.51
N VAL A 14 -2.52 4.10 3.11
CA VAL A 14 -3.61 3.76 4.02
C VAL A 14 -3.06 3.78 5.44
N TYR A 15 -3.68 4.55 6.33
CA TYR A 15 -3.33 4.57 7.74
C TYR A 15 -4.46 3.94 8.53
N SER A 16 -4.11 3.11 9.50
CA SER A 16 -5.04 2.62 10.52
C SER A 16 -4.55 3.02 11.91
N ALA A 17 -5.46 3.52 12.74
CA ALA A 17 -5.23 3.89 14.14
C ALA A 17 -5.88 2.86 15.08
N ASP A 18 -5.31 2.67 16.27
CA ASP A 18 -5.99 1.96 17.37
C ASP A 18 -6.78 2.95 18.20
N LEU A 19 -7.97 2.52 18.60
CA LEU A 19 -8.69 3.02 19.76
C LEU A 19 -8.45 2.00 20.89
N ASP A 20 -7.54 2.32 21.81
CA ASP A 20 -7.33 1.52 23.01
C ASP A 20 -8.60 1.60 23.90
N PRO A 21 -9.34 0.50 24.13
CA PRO A 21 -10.63 0.54 24.81
C PRO A 21 -10.51 0.61 26.35
N GLU A 22 -9.31 0.64 26.93
CA GLU A 22 -9.11 0.53 28.38
C GLU A 22 -8.66 1.80 29.12
N ILE A 23 -8.77 2.99 28.53
CA ILE A 23 -8.46 4.24 29.26
C ILE A 23 -9.72 4.83 29.88
N GLU A 24 -9.89 4.58 31.19
CA GLU A 24 -10.88 5.26 32.03
C GLU A 24 -10.68 6.79 32.04
N ALA A 25 -11.81 7.49 32.00
CA ALA A 25 -11.95 8.92 31.80
C ALA A 25 -11.14 9.81 32.77
N THR A 26 -10.43 10.80 32.22
CA THR A 26 -10.23 12.10 32.87
C THR A 26 -10.27 13.22 31.82
N GLU A 27 -10.75 14.39 32.24
CA GLU A 27 -11.13 15.54 31.44
C GLU A 27 -9.94 16.25 30.76
N GLU A 28 -9.30 15.64 29.76
CA GLU A 28 -8.37 16.33 28.85
C GLU A 28 -8.58 15.83 27.41
N MET A 29 -9.32 16.61 26.61
CA MET A 29 -9.84 16.20 25.30
C MET A 29 -8.95 16.54 24.10
N ASP A 30 -7.66 16.90 24.25
CA ASP A 30 -6.87 17.43 23.12
C ASP A 30 -5.46 16.85 22.95
N GLN A 31 -5.32 15.53 23.17
CA GLN A 31 -4.23 14.79 22.55
C GLN A 31 -4.68 13.35 22.25
N LYS A 32 -5.55 13.21 21.23
CA LYS A 32 -5.80 11.90 20.62
C LYS A 32 -4.46 11.32 20.19
N ASN A 33 -4.00 10.28 20.87
CA ASN A 33 -2.84 9.48 20.50
C ASN A 33 -3.10 8.84 19.13
N ASN A 34 -2.84 9.57 18.05
CA ASN A 34 -2.90 9.07 16.67
C ASN A 34 -1.63 8.24 16.40
N GLN A 35 -1.51 7.10 17.05
CA GLN A 35 -0.44 6.15 16.73
C GLN A 35 -0.84 5.39 15.45
N ILE A 36 0.03 5.47 14.43
CA ILE A 36 -0.14 4.73 13.20
C ILE A 36 0.32 3.30 13.45
N LEU A 37 -0.58 2.34 13.29
CA LEU A 37 -0.28 0.93 13.54
C LEU A 37 0.19 0.20 12.29
N LYS A 38 -0.42 0.54 11.17
CA LYS A 38 -0.22 -0.14 9.90
C LYS A 38 -0.36 0.85 8.76
N VAL A 39 0.53 0.69 7.78
CA VAL A 39 0.58 1.44 6.54
C VAL A 39 0.57 0.47 5.37
N ASP A 40 -0.51 0.48 4.59
CA ASP A 40 -0.53 -0.13 3.26
C ASP A 40 -0.15 0.94 2.23
N PHE A 41 1.03 0.77 1.63
CA PHE A 41 1.52 1.60 0.54
C PHE A 41 1.28 0.90 -0.80
N ILE A 42 0.31 1.40 -1.56
CA ILE A 42 -0.03 0.86 -2.88
C ILE A 42 0.54 1.79 -3.93
N TRP A 43 1.40 1.28 -4.82
CA TRP A 43 1.98 2.06 -5.91
C TRP A 43 1.61 1.47 -7.26
N VAL A 44 0.89 2.25 -8.07
CA VAL A 44 0.35 1.85 -9.36
C VAL A 44 1.10 2.55 -10.48
N ASN A 45 1.58 1.77 -11.43
CA ASN A 45 2.37 2.23 -12.57
C ASN A 45 2.01 1.50 -13.86
N GLN A 46 2.54 1.98 -14.99
CA GLN A 46 2.34 1.36 -16.29
C GLN A 46 3.34 0.21 -16.52
N ASP A 47 4.63 0.45 -16.33
CA ASP A 47 5.72 -0.49 -16.61
C ASP A 47 6.83 -0.49 -15.55
N TYR A 48 7.78 -1.42 -15.64
CA TYR A 48 8.93 -1.55 -14.72
C TYR A 48 10.04 -0.51 -14.96
N LYS A 49 10.03 0.22 -16.07
CA LYS A 49 11.11 1.17 -16.40
C LYS A 49 11.05 2.42 -15.54
N SER A 50 9.88 2.71 -15.00
CA SER A 50 9.60 3.87 -14.15
C SER A 50 10.19 3.75 -12.72
N PHE A 51 10.86 2.65 -12.39
CA PHE A 51 11.01 2.20 -11.00
C PHE A 51 12.41 2.22 -10.39
N GLU A 52 13.49 2.28 -11.17
CA GLU A 52 14.83 1.95 -10.63
C GLU A 52 15.26 2.84 -9.44
N TRP A 53 14.90 4.13 -9.45
CA TRP A 53 15.33 5.05 -8.40
C TRP A 53 14.56 4.88 -7.07
N PHE A 54 13.28 4.56 -7.13
CA PHE A 54 12.43 4.43 -5.93
C PHE A 54 12.47 3.01 -5.34
N LEU A 55 12.69 1.98 -6.15
CA LEU A 55 12.85 0.60 -5.65
C LEU A 55 14.00 0.48 -4.65
N LYS A 56 15.10 1.19 -4.88
CA LYS A 56 16.23 1.20 -3.94
C LYS A 56 15.81 1.72 -2.56
N LEU A 57 14.96 2.76 -2.54
CA LEU A 57 14.41 3.32 -1.30
C LEU A 57 13.46 2.34 -0.61
N LEU A 58 12.54 1.74 -1.35
CA LEU A 58 11.62 0.73 -0.81
C LEU A 58 12.38 -0.48 -0.24
N ARG A 59 13.45 -0.92 -0.91
CA ARG A 59 14.30 -2.01 -0.44
C ARG A 59 14.99 -1.67 0.87
N GLN A 60 15.47 -0.44 0.99
CA GLN A 60 16.08 0.04 2.23
C GLN A 60 15.05 0.02 3.37
N PHE A 61 13.82 0.48 3.14
CA PHE A 61 12.76 0.41 4.14
C PHE A 61 12.43 -1.03 4.56
N GLU A 62 12.35 -1.97 3.62
CA GLU A 62 12.14 -3.39 3.94
C GLU A 62 13.26 -3.97 4.79
N GLN A 63 14.52 -3.65 4.45
CA GLN A 63 15.70 -4.13 5.19
C GLN A 63 15.77 -3.56 6.60
N GLU A 64 15.50 -2.27 6.77
CA GLU A 64 15.48 -1.61 8.08
C GLU A 64 14.38 -2.19 8.96
N GLN A 65 13.19 -2.42 8.40
CA GLN A 65 12.08 -3.03 9.12
C GLN A 65 12.36 -4.50 9.47
N ASP A 66 12.97 -5.29 8.59
CA ASP A 66 13.38 -6.67 8.89
C ASP A 66 14.41 -6.73 10.01
N ALA A 67 15.39 -5.83 10.00
CA ALA A 67 16.38 -5.72 11.07
C ALA A 67 15.74 -5.35 12.41
N TYR A 68 14.75 -4.45 12.38
CA TYR A 68 13.98 -4.07 13.57
C TYR A 68 13.16 -5.24 14.13
N LEU A 69 12.43 -5.97 13.27
CA LEU A 69 11.62 -7.12 13.68
C LEU A 69 12.47 -8.30 14.19
N ALA A 70 13.68 -8.48 13.66
CA ALA A 70 14.62 -9.49 14.15
C ALA A 70 15.07 -9.23 15.61
N LEU A 71 15.06 -7.97 16.05
CA LEU A 71 15.39 -7.58 17.43
C LEU A 71 14.15 -7.46 18.33
N ASN A 72 12.96 -7.36 17.76
CA ASN A 72 11.70 -7.13 18.46
C ASN A 72 10.65 -8.15 18.01
N SER A 73 10.74 -9.39 18.50
CA SER A 73 9.93 -10.53 18.04
C SER A 73 8.42 -10.41 18.31
N ASN A 74 8.01 -9.49 19.18
CA ASN A 74 6.60 -9.24 19.49
C ASN A 74 5.99 -8.13 18.61
N GLU A 75 6.81 -7.44 17.82
CA GLU A 75 6.36 -6.39 16.92
C GLU A 75 5.93 -6.98 15.58
N HIS A 76 5.07 -6.24 14.88
CA HIS A 76 4.54 -6.62 13.58
C HIS A 76 5.08 -5.72 12.48
N ARG A 77 5.01 -6.21 11.24
CA ARG A 77 5.37 -5.41 10.07
C ARG A 77 4.35 -4.27 9.91
N PHE A 78 4.79 -3.03 10.15
CA PHE A 78 3.96 -1.84 10.05
C PHE A 78 3.75 -1.40 8.59
N LEU A 79 4.78 -1.46 7.75
CA LEU A 79 4.71 -1.01 6.36
C LEU A 79 4.58 -2.21 5.42
N ILE A 80 3.47 -2.28 4.70
CA ILE A 80 3.19 -3.26 3.65
C ILE A 80 3.17 -2.55 2.30
N ILE A 81 3.97 -3.04 1.37
CA ILE A 81 4.11 -2.46 0.03
C ILE A 81 3.41 -3.36 -0.98
N HIS A 82 2.56 -2.76 -1.82
CA HIS A 82 1.88 -3.40 -2.93
C HIS A 82 2.20 -2.66 -4.22
N LEU A 83 2.82 -3.34 -5.18
CA LEU A 83 3.17 -2.76 -6.48
C LEU A 83 2.20 -3.25 -7.55
N TYR A 84 1.71 -2.36 -8.40
CA TYR A 84 0.80 -2.71 -9.50
C TYR A 84 1.36 -2.24 -10.84
N PHE A 85 1.47 -3.15 -11.80
CA PHE A 85 1.88 -2.88 -13.18
C PHE A 85 0.70 -3.06 -14.13
N THR A 86 0.15 -1.95 -14.62
CA THR A 86 -1.14 -1.94 -15.32
C THR A 86 -1.08 -2.35 -16.79
N GLU A 87 0.09 -2.27 -17.44
CA GLU A 87 0.26 -2.74 -18.83
C GLU A 87 0.69 -4.20 -18.92
N ILE A 88 1.15 -4.77 -17.81
CA ILE A 88 1.49 -6.18 -17.73
C ILE A 88 0.22 -6.94 -17.36
N LYS A 89 -0.04 -8.03 -18.07
CA LYS A 89 -1.19 -8.90 -17.85
C LYS A 89 -0.71 -10.16 -17.15
N ASP A 90 -1.58 -10.71 -16.31
CA ASP A 90 -1.28 -11.89 -15.50
C ASP A 90 -1.06 -13.16 -16.34
N ASP A 91 -1.57 -13.18 -17.58
CA ASP A 91 -1.40 -14.26 -18.54
C ASP A 91 -0.05 -14.23 -19.30
N GLN A 92 0.82 -13.26 -18.98
CA GLN A 92 2.14 -13.20 -19.58
C GLN A 92 3.07 -14.28 -19.01
N TYR A 93 4.01 -14.72 -19.85
CA TYR A 93 5.03 -15.70 -19.49
C TYR A 93 6.38 -15.02 -19.43
N ILE A 94 7.20 -15.38 -18.44
CA ILE A 94 8.64 -15.08 -18.44
C ILE A 94 9.40 -16.38 -18.60
N GLY A 95 10.08 -16.51 -19.75
CA GLY A 95 10.71 -17.76 -20.14
C GLY A 95 9.67 -18.85 -20.37
N THR A 96 9.69 -19.90 -19.54
CA THR A 96 8.80 -21.06 -19.66
C THR A 96 7.70 -21.12 -18.60
N ALA A 97 7.63 -20.15 -17.68
CA ALA A 97 6.68 -20.16 -16.57
C ALA A 97 5.68 -18.99 -16.66
N PRO A 98 4.42 -19.20 -16.26
CA PRO A 98 3.45 -18.12 -16.09
C PRO A 98 3.96 -17.13 -15.05
N LEU A 99 3.70 -15.85 -15.28
CA LEU A 99 4.24 -14.79 -14.45
C LEU A 99 3.74 -14.83 -13.00
N GLU A 100 2.47 -15.14 -12.81
CA GLU A 100 1.84 -15.35 -11.51
C GLU A 100 2.60 -16.39 -10.66
N LEU A 101 2.97 -17.51 -11.28
CA LEU A 101 3.68 -18.61 -10.60
C LEU A 101 5.08 -18.17 -10.17
N ILE A 102 5.76 -17.36 -10.98
CA ILE A 102 7.10 -16.86 -10.66
C ILE A 102 7.03 -15.92 -9.44
N THR A 103 6.05 -15.02 -9.41
CA THR A 103 5.87 -14.09 -8.28
C THR A 103 5.46 -14.78 -6.97
N GLN A 104 4.81 -15.95 -7.03
CA GLN A 104 4.41 -16.70 -5.83
C GLN A 104 5.55 -17.54 -5.24
N VAL A 105 6.47 -18.02 -6.07
CA VAL A 105 7.55 -18.93 -5.64
C VAL A 105 8.80 -18.15 -5.22
N ALA A 106 9.00 -16.94 -5.74
CA ALA A 106 10.18 -16.14 -5.44
C ALA A 106 10.10 -15.52 -4.03
N THR A 107 11.18 -15.64 -3.26
CA THR A 107 11.32 -15.01 -1.93
C THR A 107 11.52 -13.49 -2.01
N GLU A 108 12.02 -13.02 -3.15
CA GLU A 108 12.10 -11.62 -3.56
C GLU A 108 11.49 -11.54 -4.96
N ASP A 109 10.70 -10.51 -5.22
CA ASP A 109 10.08 -10.25 -6.49
C ASP A 109 11.12 -10.12 -7.61
N ILE A 110 10.94 -10.86 -8.70
CA ILE A 110 11.94 -10.98 -9.77
C ILE A 110 12.11 -9.71 -10.62
N PHE A 111 11.15 -8.79 -10.58
CA PHE A 111 11.20 -7.54 -11.33
C PHE A 111 11.80 -6.39 -10.53
N THR A 112 11.59 -6.42 -9.21
CA THR A 112 11.87 -5.30 -8.33
C THR A 112 12.94 -5.61 -7.28
N GLY A 113 13.20 -6.89 -7.00
CA GLY A 113 14.11 -7.35 -5.97
C GLY A 113 13.64 -7.06 -4.54
N LEU A 114 12.34 -6.77 -4.37
CA LEU A 114 11.69 -6.49 -3.09
C LEU A 114 10.97 -7.71 -2.55
N LYS A 115 10.76 -7.80 -1.23
CA LYS A 115 9.83 -8.78 -0.66
C LYS A 115 8.37 -8.37 -0.84
N ALA A 116 8.13 -7.12 -1.21
CA ALA A 116 6.85 -6.53 -1.54
C ALA A 116 6.11 -7.35 -2.61
N ARG A 117 4.78 -7.43 -2.49
CA ARG A 117 3.97 -8.15 -3.48
C ARG A 117 3.77 -7.29 -4.72
N THR A 118 4.14 -7.86 -5.85
CA THR A 118 3.82 -7.32 -7.17
C THR A 118 2.54 -7.93 -7.71
N HIS A 119 1.70 -7.08 -8.28
CA HIS A 119 0.44 -7.41 -8.91
C HIS A 119 0.44 -6.92 -10.37
N PHE A 120 -0.11 -7.73 -11.27
CA PHE A 120 -0.25 -7.37 -12.67
C PHE A 120 -1.69 -6.96 -12.98
N GLY A 121 -1.84 -5.95 -13.82
CA GLY A 121 -3.11 -5.33 -14.15
C GLY A 121 -3.53 -4.21 -13.19
N ARG A 122 -4.77 -3.75 -13.35
CA ARG A 122 -5.32 -2.63 -12.57
C ARG A 122 -5.80 -3.08 -11.19
N PRO A 123 -5.53 -2.32 -10.12
CA PRO A 123 -6.06 -2.62 -8.79
C PRO A 123 -7.58 -2.68 -8.79
N ARG A 124 -8.14 -3.69 -8.12
CA ARG A 124 -9.57 -3.78 -7.82
C ARG A 124 -9.81 -3.20 -6.43
N TRP A 125 -10.00 -1.88 -6.35
CA TRP A 125 -10.11 -1.13 -5.08
C TRP A 125 -11.13 -1.73 -4.11
N GLU A 126 -12.29 -2.16 -4.61
CA GLU A 126 -13.32 -2.79 -3.79
C GLU A 126 -12.81 -4.03 -3.05
N SER A 127 -12.07 -4.90 -3.75
CA SER A 127 -11.51 -6.12 -3.16
C SER A 127 -10.39 -5.81 -2.17
N ILE A 128 -9.55 -4.81 -2.49
CA ILE A 128 -8.46 -4.37 -1.62
C ILE A 128 -9.02 -3.79 -0.32
N PHE A 129 -10.00 -2.88 -0.42
CA PHE A 129 -10.60 -2.19 0.71
C PHE A 129 -11.42 -3.12 1.60
N SER A 130 -12.14 -4.07 0.99
CA SER A 130 -12.76 -5.18 1.73
C SER A 130 -11.74 -6.05 2.44
N GLY A 131 -10.52 -6.16 1.92
CA GLY A 131 -9.41 -6.88 2.55
C GLY A 131 -8.95 -6.19 3.85
N PHE A 132 -8.85 -4.86 3.86
CA PHE A 132 -8.40 -4.10 5.03
C PHE A 132 -9.28 -4.32 6.27
N ILE A 133 -10.59 -4.45 6.09
CA ILE A 133 -11.53 -4.70 7.20
C ILE A 133 -11.46 -6.16 7.67
N LYS A 134 -11.11 -7.09 6.77
CA LYS A 134 -11.14 -8.54 7.03
C LYS A 134 -9.85 -9.09 7.62
N ASP A 135 -8.77 -8.31 7.68
CA ASP A 135 -7.42 -8.78 8.00
C ASP A 135 -7.22 -9.11 9.50
N ASP A 136 -8.30 -9.34 10.25
CA ASP A 136 -8.35 -9.75 11.66
C ASP A 136 -7.60 -8.81 12.63
N THR A 137 -7.34 -7.58 12.20
CA THR A 137 -6.64 -6.54 12.97
C THR A 137 -7.55 -5.80 13.96
N GLY A 138 -8.85 -6.07 13.97
CA GLY A 138 -9.83 -5.36 14.79
C GLY A 138 -10.21 -3.96 14.28
N PHE A 139 -9.67 -3.52 13.14
CA PHE A 139 -9.95 -2.20 12.58
C PHE A 139 -11.38 -2.06 12.07
N THR A 140 -11.97 -0.91 12.33
CA THR A 140 -13.26 -0.51 11.77
C THR A 140 -13.07 0.44 10.59
N ALA A 141 -14.13 0.68 9.85
CA ALA A 141 -14.10 1.62 8.72
C ALA A 141 -13.69 3.04 9.12
N ASP A 142 -14.04 3.46 10.33
CA ASP A 142 -13.78 4.82 10.83
C ASP A 142 -12.28 5.01 11.20
N ASP A 143 -11.53 3.92 11.38
CA ASP A 143 -10.10 3.95 11.68
C ASP A 143 -9.24 4.11 10.42
N ILE A 144 -9.83 3.83 9.24
CA ILE A 144 -9.11 3.75 7.97
C ILE A 144 -9.11 5.11 7.26
N ASN A 145 -7.90 5.64 7.08
CA ASN A 145 -7.64 6.88 6.37
C ASN A 145 -6.89 6.60 5.07
N ILE A 146 -7.47 6.99 3.94
CA ILE A 146 -6.94 6.82 2.59
C ILE A 146 -6.40 8.14 2.08
N PHE A 147 -5.11 8.18 1.79
CA PHE A 147 -4.45 9.33 1.21
C PHE A 147 -4.04 9.01 -0.21
N PHE A 148 -4.49 9.82 -1.16
CA PHE A 148 -4.33 9.59 -2.59
C PHE A 148 -3.56 10.72 -3.24
N CYS A 149 -2.56 10.37 -4.06
CA CYS A 149 -1.91 11.28 -4.98
C CYS A 149 -1.79 10.61 -6.35
N GLY A 150 -2.41 11.19 -7.37
CA GLY A 150 -2.38 10.64 -8.73
C GLY A 150 -3.41 11.25 -9.69
N PRO A 151 -3.65 10.61 -10.85
CA PRO A 151 -4.54 11.12 -11.89
C PRO A 151 -6.01 11.08 -11.47
N ALA A 152 -6.78 12.08 -11.95
CA ALA A 152 -8.19 12.27 -11.60
C ALA A 152 -9.08 11.05 -11.90
N ALA A 153 -8.78 10.29 -12.96
CA ALA A 153 -9.54 9.08 -13.28
C ALA A 153 -9.45 8.03 -12.16
N MET A 154 -8.26 7.87 -11.56
CA MET A 154 -8.06 6.93 -10.45
C MET A 154 -8.61 7.48 -9.14
N ARG A 155 -8.46 8.78 -8.91
CA ARG A 155 -9.05 9.51 -7.77
C ARG A 155 -10.54 9.19 -7.61
N ASN A 156 -11.29 9.31 -8.69
CA ASN A 156 -12.73 9.08 -8.69
C ASN A 156 -13.08 7.62 -8.35
N ALA A 157 -12.34 6.65 -8.91
CA ALA A 157 -12.54 5.24 -8.63
C ALA A 157 -12.25 4.88 -7.16
N ILE A 158 -11.19 5.45 -6.59
CA ILE A 158 -10.83 5.25 -5.18
C ILE A 158 -11.86 5.93 -4.28
N GLN A 159 -12.23 7.19 -4.56
CA GLN A 159 -13.20 7.94 -3.77
C GLN A 159 -14.57 7.25 -3.73
N GLU A 160 -15.01 6.66 -4.86
CA GLU A 160 -16.24 5.86 -4.90
C GLU A 160 -16.14 4.63 -3.98
N SER A 161 -15.01 3.92 -4.01
CA SER A 161 -14.81 2.74 -3.15
C SER A 161 -14.66 3.12 -1.67
N CYS A 162 -14.00 4.24 -1.34
CA CYS A 162 -13.96 4.80 0.02
C CYS A 162 -15.37 5.10 0.53
N THR A 163 -16.23 5.69 -0.30
CA THR A 163 -17.61 6.03 0.09
C THR A 163 -18.41 4.77 0.41
N LYS A 164 -18.23 3.69 -0.36
CA LYS A 164 -18.88 2.39 -0.10
C LYS A 164 -18.44 1.76 1.22
N HIS A 165 -17.14 1.86 1.53
CA HIS A 165 -16.55 1.29 2.74
C HIS A 165 -16.58 2.23 3.95
N ARG A 166 -17.05 3.48 3.77
CA ARG A 166 -17.05 4.54 4.78
C ARG A 166 -15.66 4.94 5.28
N PHE A 167 -14.65 4.84 4.43
CA PHE A 167 -13.29 5.26 4.76
C PHE A 167 -13.13 6.78 4.62
N HIS A 168 -12.24 7.35 5.41
CA HIS A 168 -11.84 8.74 5.25
C HIS A 168 -10.94 8.88 4.01
N PHE A 169 -11.25 9.83 3.12
CA PHE A 169 -10.49 10.04 1.89
C PHE A 169 -9.89 11.45 1.85
N TYR A 170 -8.58 11.51 1.63
CA TYR A 170 -7.79 12.73 1.51
C TYR A 170 -7.08 12.75 0.16
N ASP A 171 -7.32 13.81 -0.60
CA ASP A 171 -6.55 14.07 -1.81
C ASP A 171 -5.33 14.91 -1.47
N GLU A 172 -4.17 14.34 -1.72
CA GLU A 172 -2.89 14.97 -1.47
C GLU A 172 -2.27 15.46 -2.78
N LYS A 173 -1.64 16.64 -2.71
CA LYS A 173 -0.84 17.20 -3.81
C LYS A 173 0.58 17.35 -3.29
N PHE A 174 1.50 16.64 -3.93
CA PHE A 174 2.93 16.65 -3.61
C PHE A 174 3.73 17.32 -4.72
#